data_AF-A0A7X6U7D0-F1
#
_entry.id   AF-A0A7X6U7D0-F1
#
_cell.length_a   1.000
_cell.length_b   1.000
_cell.length_c   1.000
_cell.angle_alpha   90.00
_cell.angle_beta   90.00
_cell.angle_gamma   90.00
#
_symmetry.space_group_name_H-M   'P 1'
#
loop_
_entity.id
_entity.type
_entity.pdbx_description
1 polymer ?
#
loop_
_entity_poly.entity_id
_entity_poly.type
_entity_poly.pdbx_seq_one_letter_code
_entity_poly.pdbx_strand_id
1 'polypeptide(L)'
;KTQQDQPKHPMELHVVALGDIAFVTSQFELFMDYMHRIQARSPFVQTFVVQLTAVPGKGGGSYLATERGARNLGYSATMFCNLVSPQGGQELVEETVTRLETLSNSAASQD
;
A
#
# COMPACT_ATOMS: atom_id res chain seq x y z
N LYS A 1 -9.02 -12.67 -18.40
CA LYS A 1 -9.15 -13.84 -17.49
C LYS A 1 -10.00 -13.43 -16.31
N THR A 2 -10.69 -14.35 -15.63
CA THR A 2 -11.49 -13.98 -14.45
C THR A 2 -10.59 -13.76 -13.24
N GLN A 3 -11.10 -13.13 -12.18
CA GLN A 3 -10.38 -13.01 -10.91
C GLN A 3 -10.10 -14.40 -10.28
N GLN A 4 -10.98 -15.38 -10.49
CA GLN A 4 -10.74 -16.76 -10.04
C GLN A 4 -9.52 -17.36 -10.71
N ASP A 5 -9.30 -17.09 -12.00
CA ASP A 5 -8.15 -17.61 -12.75
C ASP A 5 -6.85 -16.82 -12.50
N GLN A 6 -6.96 -15.55 -12.11
CA GLN A 6 -5.84 -14.65 -11.82
C GLN A 6 -6.16 -13.78 -10.59
N PRO A 7 -5.96 -14.32 -9.37
CA PRO A 7 -6.41 -13.66 -8.14
C PRO A 7 -5.52 -12.49 -7.71
N LYS A 8 -4.32 -12.36 -8.31
CA LYS A 8 -3.36 -11.30 -7.98
C LYS A 8 -3.42 -10.17 -9.01
N HIS A 9 -3.38 -8.95 -8.50
CA HIS A 9 -3.24 -7.74 -9.30
C HIS A 9 -1.77 -7.30 -9.28
N PRO A 10 -1.09 -7.18 -10.43
CA PRO A 10 0.30 -6.72 -10.47
C PRO A 10 0.37 -5.25 -10.03
N MET A 11 1.36 -4.91 -9.20
CA MET A 11 1.61 -3.54 -8.77
C MET A 11 3.08 -3.32 -8.47
N GLU A 12 3.52 -2.07 -8.49
CA GLU A 12 4.90 -1.67 -8.22
C GLU A 12 5.00 -0.91 -6.88
N LEU A 13 5.81 -1.45 -5.96
CA LEU A 13 5.98 -0.92 -4.60
C LEU A 13 7.43 -0.47 -4.39
N HIS A 14 7.63 0.82 -4.18
CA HIS A 14 8.91 1.37 -3.73
C HIS A 14 8.85 1.72 -2.26
N VAL A 15 9.95 1.42 -1.56
CA VAL A 15 10.27 1.96 -0.25
C VAL A 15 11.64 2.60 -0.35
N VAL A 16 11.75 3.84 0.10
CA VAL A 16 13.00 4.63 0.07
C VAL A 16 13.23 5.19 1.46
N ALA A 17 14.44 4.98 2.00
CA ALA A 17 14.87 5.57 3.25
C ALA A 17 15.79 6.78 2.98
N LEU A 18 15.66 7.83 3.79
CA LEU A 18 16.55 8.98 3.79
C LEU A 18 16.80 9.40 5.24
N GLY A 19 17.93 9.00 5.81
CA GLY A 19 18.18 9.19 7.24
C GLY A 19 17.14 8.45 8.09
N ASP A 20 16.48 9.17 8.98
CA ASP A 20 15.47 8.65 9.92
C ASP A 20 14.03 8.66 9.37
N ILE A 21 13.84 9.08 8.12
CA ILE A 21 12.54 9.10 7.44
C ILE A 21 12.48 8.07 6.30
N ALA A 22 11.26 7.66 5.96
CA ALA A 22 10.99 6.80 4.82
C ALA A 22 9.83 7.29 3.95
N PHE A 23 9.87 6.90 2.68
CA PHE A 23 8.83 7.12 1.69
C PHE A 23 8.36 5.76 1.17
N VAL A 24 7.05 5.57 1.10
CA VAL A 24 6.44 4.40 0.46
C VAL A 24 5.53 4.89 -0.66
N THR A 25 5.57 4.21 -1.80
CA THR A 25 4.72 4.54 -2.96
C THR A 25 3.56 3.56 -3.07
N SER A 26 2.41 4.04 -3.52
CA SER A 26 1.25 3.21 -3.81
C SER A 26 0.53 3.71 -5.05
N GLN A 27 0.12 2.80 -5.92
CA GLN A 27 -0.72 3.16 -7.07
C GLN A 27 -2.16 3.50 -6.69
N PHE A 28 -2.59 3.17 -5.47
CA PHE A 28 -3.99 3.25 -5.05
C PHE A 28 -4.31 4.57 -4.33
N GLU A 29 -5.55 5.01 -4.42
CA GLU A 29 -6.18 5.92 -3.45
C GLU A 29 -6.51 5.10 -2.20
N LEU A 30 -5.58 5.09 -1.25
CA LEU A 30 -5.69 4.27 -0.05
C LEU A 30 -6.66 4.89 0.94
N PHE A 31 -7.55 4.07 1.49
CA PHE A 31 -8.25 4.43 2.71
C PHE A 31 -7.23 4.63 3.84
N MET A 32 -7.41 5.70 4.62
CA MET A 32 -6.45 6.17 5.63
C MET A 32 -6.05 5.11 6.67
N ASP A 33 -6.91 4.14 6.93
CA ASP A 33 -6.59 3.02 7.80
C ASP A 33 -5.32 2.26 7.36
N TYR A 34 -5.17 1.99 6.05
CA TYR A 34 -3.96 1.33 5.53
C TYR A 34 -2.71 2.19 5.75
N MET A 35 -2.82 3.49 5.50
CA MET A 35 -1.72 4.45 5.74
C MET A 35 -1.32 4.47 7.21
N HIS A 36 -2.28 4.58 8.13
CA HIS A 36 -2.00 4.59 9.58
C HIS A 36 -1.36 3.29 10.04
N ARG A 37 -1.80 2.15 9.51
CA ARG A 37 -1.23 0.84 9.87
C ARG A 37 0.20 0.68 9.38
N ILE A 38 0.55 1.23 8.21
CA ILE A 38 1.94 1.28 7.73
C ILE A 38 2.77 2.20 8.63
N GLN A 39 2.29 3.42 8.87
CA GLN A 39 3.01 4.43 9.67
C GLN A 39 3.24 3.97 11.11
N ALA A 40 2.23 3.40 11.76
CA ALA A 40 2.31 2.94 13.14
C ALA A 40 3.27 1.75 13.35
N ARG A 41 3.59 1.02 12.28
CA ARG A 41 4.48 -0.15 12.30
C ARG A 41 5.84 0.12 11.65
N SER A 42 6.06 1.33 11.14
CA SER A 42 7.32 1.68 10.52
C SER A 42 8.41 1.85 11.58
N PRO A 43 9.63 1.37 11.33
CA PRO A 43 10.78 1.65 12.21
C PRO A 43 11.33 3.08 12.05
N PHE A 44 10.89 3.82 11.04
CA PHE A 44 11.33 5.20 10.77
C PHE A 44 10.52 6.22 11.59
N VAL A 45 11.16 7.31 12.00
CA VAL A 45 10.53 8.39 12.79
C VAL A 45 9.32 8.97 12.06
N GLN A 46 9.44 9.14 10.75
CA GLN A 46 8.33 9.55 9.88
C GLN A 46 8.32 8.68 8.62
N THR A 47 7.13 8.19 8.26
CA THR A 47 6.91 7.51 6.98
C THR A 47 5.85 8.23 6.16
N PHE A 48 6.23 8.66 4.96
CA PHE A 48 5.35 9.31 4.00
C PHE A 48 4.75 8.27 3.07
N VAL A 49 3.42 8.17 3.04
CA VAL A 49 2.69 7.30 2.11
C VAL A 49 2.26 8.13 0.90
N VAL A 50 2.95 7.95 -0.22
CA VAL A 50 2.75 8.69 -1.46
C VAL A 50 1.86 7.89 -2.40
N GLN A 51 0.59 8.29 -2.49
CA GLN A 51 -0.44 7.61 -3.27
C GLN A 51 -0.44 8.07 -4.73
N LEU A 52 -1.14 7.31 -5.60
CA LEU A 52 -1.28 7.58 -7.03
C LEU A 52 0.07 7.67 -7.77
N THR A 53 1.01 6.79 -7.40
CA THR A 53 2.36 6.73 -8.00
C THR A 53 2.75 5.31 -8.38
N ALA A 54 3.99 5.12 -8.84
CA ALA A 54 4.62 3.86 -9.26
C ALA A 54 4.07 3.23 -10.55
N VAL A 55 2.78 3.34 -10.86
CA VAL A 55 2.19 2.79 -12.09
C VAL A 55 1.65 3.93 -12.97
N PRO A 56 2.28 4.22 -14.13
CA PRO A 56 1.81 5.28 -15.02
C PRO A 56 0.65 4.83 -15.92
N GLY A 57 -0.12 5.82 -16.39
CA GLY A 57 -1.17 5.60 -17.40
C GLY A 57 -2.41 4.88 -16.86
N LYS A 58 -3.17 4.24 -17.76
CA LYS A 58 -4.50 3.65 -17.45
C LYS A 58 -4.47 2.45 -16.50
N GLY A 59 -3.29 1.90 -16.22
CA GLY A 59 -3.11 0.79 -15.29
C GLY A 59 -2.90 1.23 -13.84
N GLY A 60 -2.55 2.50 -13.62
CA GLY A 60 -2.38 3.08 -12.30
C GLY A 60 -3.65 3.76 -11.82
N GLY A 61 -3.78 3.90 -10.51
CA GLY A 61 -4.94 4.55 -9.91
C GLY A 61 -6.15 3.62 -9.79
N SER A 62 -6.60 3.41 -8.56
CA SER A 62 -7.95 2.95 -8.20
C SER A 62 -8.11 3.13 -6.70
N TYR A 63 -9.34 3.08 -6.20
CA TYR A 63 -9.53 3.03 -4.75
C TYR A 63 -9.07 1.68 -4.20
N LEU A 64 -8.62 1.71 -2.96
CA LEU A 64 -8.43 0.51 -2.15
C LEU A 64 -9.12 0.69 -0.81
N ALA A 65 -10.36 0.23 -0.76
CA ALA A 65 -11.21 0.27 0.41
C ALA A 65 -10.82 -0.80 1.44
N THR A 66 -10.91 -0.42 2.71
CA THR A 66 -10.86 -1.39 3.83
C THR A 66 -12.10 -2.25 3.88
N GLU A 67 -12.05 -3.34 4.65
CA GLU A 67 -13.22 -4.20 4.88
C GLU A 67 -14.41 -3.39 5.44
N ARG A 68 -14.13 -2.48 6.39
CA ARG A 68 -15.15 -1.56 6.94
C ARG A 68 -15.70 -0.62 5.86
N GLY A 69 -14.85 -0.13 4.96
CA GLY A 69 -15.28 0.70 3.83
C GLY A 69 -16.20 -0.08 2.88
N ALA A 70 -15.75 -1.25 2.44
CA ALA A 70 -16.49 -2.14 1.55
C ALA A 70 -17.86 -2.53 2.12
N ARG A 71 -17.93 -2.84 3.42
CA ARG A 71 -19.20 -3.21 4.10
C ARG A 71 -20.23 -2.07 4.12
N ASN A 72 -19.78 -0.81 4.16
CA ASN A 72 -20.66 0.35 4.27
C ASN A 72 -20.99 1.01 2.93
N LEU A 73 -20.54 0.43 1.80
CA LEU A 73 -20.98 0.78 0.44
C LEU A 73 -20.85 2.27 0.06
N GLY A 74 -19.87 2.97 0.63
CA GLY A 74 -19.53 4.32 0.18
C GLY A 74 -19.09 4.33 -1.29
N TYR A 75 -19.19 5.48 -1.96
CA TYR A 75 -18.85 5.63 -3.39
C TYR A 75 -17.49 4.98 -3.74
N SER A 76 -16.45 5.33 -2.99
CA SER A 76 -15.08 4.83 -3.15
C SER A 76 -14.88 3.37 -2.75
N ALA A 77 -15.88 2.71 -2.18
CA ALA A 77 -15.84 1.32 -1.73
C ALA A 77 -16.65 0.36 -2.61
N THR A 78 -17.22 0.87 -3.72
CA THR A 78 -17.96 0.03 -4.66
C THR A 78 -17.02 -0.84 -5.51
N MET A 79 -17.54 -1.96 -6.03
CA MET A 79 -16.79 -2.91 -6.87
C MET A 79 -16.27 -2.25 -8.17
N PHE A 80 -16.93 -1.21 -8.66
CA PHE A 80 -16.51 -0.48 -9.86
C PHE A 80 -15.31 0.45 -9.62
N CYS A 81 -15.07 0.83 -8.36
CA CYS A 81 -14.02 1.74 -7.96
C CYS A 81 -12.74 1.04 -7.47
N ASN A 82 -12.83 -0.26 -7.17
CA ASN A 82 -11.75 -1.03 -6.53
C ASN A 82 -11.34 -2.19 -7.44
N LEU A 83 -10.05 -2.24 -7.80
CA LEU A 83 -9.46 -3.36 -8.55
C LEU A 83 -9.00 -4.50 -7.63
N VAL A 84 -8.82 -4.19 -6.34
CA VAL A 84 -8.23 -5.08 -5.34
C VAL A 84 -9.17 -5.15 -4.14
N SER A 85 -9.29 -6.34 -3.55
CA SER A 85 -10.14 -6.56 -2.37
C SER A 85 -9.48 -6.02 -1.09
N PRO A 86 -10.25 -5.90 0.02
CA PRO A 86 -9.69 -5.55 1.32
C PRO A 86 -8.54 -6.47 1.78
N GLN A 87 -8.58 -7.75 1.38
CA GLN A 87 -7.51 -8.71 1.62
C GLN A 87 -6.22 -8.31 0.87
N GLY A 88 -6.31 -7.85 -0.38
CA GLY A 88 -5.12 -7.36 -1.09
C GLY A 88 -4.56 -6.08 -0.46
N GLY A 89 -5.42 -5.22 0.11
CA GLY A 89 -4.96 -4.09 0.93
C GLY A 89 -4.27 -4.51 2.23
N GLN A 90 -4.72 -5.61 2.85
CA GLN A 90 -4.01 -6.22 3.97
C GLN A 90 -2.61 -6.70 3.56
N GLU A 91 -2.52 -7.43 2.44
CA GLU A 91 -1.23 -7.89 1.89
C GLU A 91 -0.29 -6.72 1.57
N LEU A 92 -0.81 -5.63 1.01
CA LEU A 92 -0.03 -4.40 0.75
C LEU A 92 0.59 -3.83 2.03
N VAL A 93 -0.17 -3.76 3.13
CA VAL A 93 0.36 -3.26 4.41
C VAL A 93 1.49 -4.15 4.91
N GLU A 94 1.29 -5.48 4.92
CA GLU A 94 2.30 -6.41 5.44
C GLU A 94 3.59 -6.38 4.61
N GLU A 95 3.47 -6.36 3.28
CA GLU A 95 4.63 -6.27 2.39
C GLU A 95 5.36 -4.94 2.55
N THR A 96 4.63 -3.83 2.72
CA THR A 96 5.23 -2.51 2.92
C THR A 96 6.01 -2.44 4.23
N VAL A 97 5.42 -2.93 5.33
CA VAL A 97 6.09 -2.97 6.64
C VAL A 97 7.33 -3.85 6.59
N THR A 98 7.24 -5.05 5.99
CA THR A 98 8.37 -5.97 5.84
C THR A 98 9.55 -5.32 5.10
N ARG A 99 9.26 -4.53 4.05
CA ARG A 99 10.29 -3.80 3.28
C ARG A 99 10.91 -2.66 4.09
N LEU A 100 10.10 -1.91 4.85
CA LEU A 100 10.60 -0.87 5.75
C LEU A 100 11.53 -1.45 6.82
N GLU A 101 11.15 -2.55 7.45
CA GLU A 101 11.96 -3.28 8.43
C GLU A 101 13.27 -3.78 7.80
N THR A 102 13.20 -4.36 6.60
CA THR A 102 14.38 -4.83 5.87
C THR A 102 15.37 -3.68 5.58
N LEU A 103 14.87 -2.53 5.12
CA LEU A 103 15.71 -1.35 4.87
C LEU A 103 16.34 -0.80 6.15
N SER A 104 15.56 -0.69 7.23
CA SER A 104 16.06 -0.23 8.53
C SER A 104 17.15 -1.14 9.08
N ASN A 105 16.97 -2.46 9.01
CA ASN A 105 17.95 -3.44 9.49
C ASN A 105 19.23 -3.43 8.66
N SER A 106 19.10 -3.23 7.34
CA SER A 106 20.24 -3.14 6.43
C SER A 106 21.10 -1.92 6.73
N ALA A 107 20.48 -0.77 7.02
CA ALA A 107 21.18 0.45 7.43
C ALA A 107 21.92 0.25 8.78
N ALA A 108 21.27 -0.35 9.78
CA ALA A 108 21.88 -0.59 11.09
C ALA A 108 23.08 -1.55 11.06
N SER A 109 23.19 -2.40 10.04
CA SER A 109 24.33 -3.31 9.87
C SER A 109 25.56 -2.68 9.18
N GLN A 110 25.44 -1.44 8.70
CA GLN A 110 26.52 -0.71 8.01
C GLN A 110 27.27 0.28 8.90
N ASP A 111 26.79 0.50 10.13
CA ASP A 111 27.42 1.29 11.20
C ASP A 111 28.21 0.41 12.17
#